data_AF-A0A1V6IUG3-F1
#
_entry.id   AF-A0A1V6IUG3-F1
#
_cell.length_a   1.000
_cell.length_b   1.000
_cell.length_c   1.000
_cell.angle_alpha   90.00
_cell.angle_beta   90.00
_cell.angle_gamma   90.00
#
_symmetry.space_group_name_H-M   'P 1'
#
loop_
_entity.id
_entity.type
_entity.pdbx_description
1 polymer ?
#
loop_
_entity_poly.entity_id
_entity_poly.type
_entity_poly.pdbx_seq_one_letter_code
_entity_poly.pdbx_strand_id
1 'polypeptide(L)' 'MTLEKWIAYKTGVRQKSTDIKIGIDDLKIIADGDHAEAVFIQTYSSSLLNDKGKKTLKLKKVGNEWKIYQEIM' A
#
# COMPACT_ATOMS: atom_id res chain seq x y z
N MET A 1 7.93 10.53 6.19
CA MET A 1 7.58 11.29 4.97
C MET A 1 6.24 11.98 5.22
N THR A 2 6.02 13.22 4.77
CA THR A 2 4.70 13.89 4.86
C THR A 2 3.72 13.33 3.82
N LEU A 3 2.41 13.54 3.99
CA LEU A 3 1.40 13.09 3.03
C LEU A 3 1.65 13.64 1.62
N GLU A 4 1.95 14.93 1.49
CA GLU A 4 2.24 15.56 0.20
C GLU A 4 3.46 14.95 -0.49
N LYS A 5 4.54 14.70 0.26
CA LYS A 5 5.74 14.05 -0.27
C LYS A 5 5.44 12.61 -0.72
N TRP A 6 4.59 11.90 0.03
CA TRP A 6 4.14 10.56 -0.35
C TRP A 6 3.33 10.57 -1.66
N ILE A 7 2.39 11.52 -1.79
CA ILE A 7 1.57 11.68 -3.00
C ILE A 7 2.46 12.00 -4.20
N ALA A 8 3.37 12.97 -4.08
CA ALA A 8 4.27 13.37 -5.15
C ALA A 8 5.17 12.20 -5.60
N TYR A 9 5.73 11.45 -4.65
CA TYR A 9 6.55 10.27 -4.94
C TYR A 9 5.74 9.21 -5.70
N LYS A 10 4.58 8.79 -5.19
CA LYS A 10 3.74 7.76 -5.83
C LYS A 10 3.25 8.20 -7.21
N THR A 11 2.93 9.48 -7.38
CA THR A 11 2.56 10.07 -8.68
C THR A 11 3.71 9.97 -9.67
N GLY A 12 4.93 10.32 -9.26
CA GLY A 12 6.12 10.24 -10.11
C GLY A 12 6.46 8.80 -10.51
N VAL A 13 6.35 7.83 -9.59
CA VAL A 13 6.54 6.40 -9.90
C VAL A 13 5.50 5.92 -10.92
N ARG A 14 4.23 6.28 -10.72
CA ARG A 14 3.13 5.88 -11.61
C ARG A 14 3.26 6.47 -13.01
N GLN A 15 3.61 7.74 -13.14
CA GLN A 15 3.75 8.41 -14.44
C GLN A 15 4.84 7.80 -15.32
N LYS A 16 5.91 7.28 -14.68
CA LYS A 16 7.06 6.72 -15.40
C LYS A 16 6.90 5.23 -15.70
N SER A 17 6.07 4.51 -14.94
CA SER A 17 5.91 3.07 -15.04
C SER A 17 4.85 2.70 -16.07
N THR A 18 5.20 1.86 -17.04
CA THR A 18 4.24 1.19 -17.94
C THR A 18 4.07 -0.27 -17.53
N ASP A 19 3.01 -0.92 -18.03
CA ASP A 19 2.78 -2.37 -17.87
C ASP A 19 2.75 -2.83 -16.41
N ILE A 20 2.20 -1.98 -15.53
CA ILE A 20 2.16 -2.21 -14.09
C ILE A 20 1.30 -3.43 -13.78
N LYS A 21 1.91 -4.44 -13.17
CA LYS A 21 1.28 -5.64 -12.60
C LYS A 21 1.53 -5.66 -11.10
N ILE A 22 0.46 -5.84 -10.33
CA ILE A 22 0.54 -5.92 -8.88
C ILE A 22 -0.14 -7.22 -8.46
N GLY A 23 0.62 -8.11 -7.84
CA GLY A 23 0.13 -9.30 -7.16
C GLY A 23 0.10 -9.09 -5.65
N ILE A 24 -0.89 -9.70 -5.01
CA ILE A 24 -1.02 -9.76 -3.56
C ILE A 24 -1.14 -11.23 -3.18
N ASP A 25 -0.25 -11.69 -2.32
CA ASP A 25 -0.24 -13.05 -1.78
C ASP A 25 -0.32 -13.00 -0.24
N ASP A 26 -0.79 -14.09 0.38
CA ASP A 26 -0.83 -14.28 1.83
C ASP A 26 -1.47 -13.13 2.64
N LEU A 27 -2.57 -12.56 2.13
CA LEU A 27 -3.30 -11.49 2.80
C LEU A 27 -3.86 -11.94 4.14
N LYS A 28 -3.45 -11.26 5.21
CA LYS A 28 -3.97 -11.41 6.57
C LYS A 28 -4.48 -10.07 7.05
N ILE A 29 -5.69 -10.06 7.60
CA ILE A 29 -6.33 -8.87 8.14
C ILE A 29 -6.67 -9.14 9.60
N ILE A 30 -6.26 -8.23 10.47
CA ILE A 30 -6.63 -8.22 11.89
C ILE A 30 -7.34 -6.89 12.15
N ALA A 31 -8.54 -6.92 12.70
CA ALA A 31 -9.31 -5.74 13.05
C ALA A 31 -9.58 -5.72 14.55
N ASP A 32 -9.45 -4.54 15.15
CA ASP A 32 -9.73 -4.26 16.56
C ASP A 32 -10.43 -2.90 16.68
N GLY A 33 -11.74 -2.93 16.91
CA GLY A 33 -12.60 -1.76 16.95
C GLY A 33 -12.50 -0.92 15.66
N ASP A 34 -12.03 0.32 15.81
CA ASP A 34 -11.84 1.26 14.72
C ASP A 34 -10.44 1.21 14.08
N HIS A 35 -9.63 0.19 14.40
CA HIS A 35 -8.32 -0.03 13.81
C HIS A 35 -8.27 -1.37 13.08
N ALA A 36 -7.49 -1.43 12.01
CA ALA A 36 -7.17 -2.67 11.35
C ALA A 36 -5.74 -2.67 10.81
N GLU A 37 -5.15 -3.85 10.73
CA GLU A 37 -3.85 -4.08 10.11
C GLU A 37 -4.01 -5.12 9.02
N ALA A 38 -3.58 -4.78 7.80
CA ALA A 38 -3.52 -5.69 6.67
C ALA A 38 -2.07 -5.97 6.32
N VAL A 39 -1.65 -7.23 6.41
CA VAL A 39 -0.31 -7.70 6.11
C VAL A 39 -0.38 -8.65 4.93
N PHE A 40 0.44 -8.42 3.92
CA PHE A 40 0.46 -9.24 2.70
C PHE A 40 1.82 -9.19 2.02
N ILE A 41 2.10 -10.12 1.11
CA ILE A 41 3.25 -10.06 0.22
C ILE A 41 2.80 -9.35 -1.05
N GLN A 42 3.46 -8.24 -1.39
CA GLN A 42 3.23 -7.50 -2.63
C GLN A 42 4.28 -7.93 -3.64
N THR A 43 3.86 -8.34 -4.83
CA THR A 43 4.73 -8.46 -6.00
C THR A 43 4.38 -7.32 -6.95
N TYR A 44 5.26 -6.34 -7.08
CA TYR A 44 5.12 -5.21 -8.00
C TYR A 44 6.04 -5.42 -9.20
N SER A 45 5.50 -5.33 -10.41
CA SER A 45 6.27 -5.40 -11.64
C SER A 45 5.82 -4.30 -12.59
N SER A 46 6.77 -3.57 -13.14
CA SER A 46 6.56 -2.59 -14.21
C SER A 46 7.78 -2.61 -15.14
N SER A 47 7.70 -1.82 -16.22
CA SER A 47 8.86 -1.61 -17.10
C SER A 47 10.09 -1.03 -16.40
N LEU A 48 9.92 -0.36 -15.25
CA LEU A 48 11.00 0.31 -14.51
C LEU A 48 11.35 -0.31 -13.16
N LEU A 49 10.42 -1.03 -12.54
CA LEU A 49 10.59 -1.52 -11.18
C LEU A 49 10.02 -2.92 -11.04
N ASN A 50 10.81 -3.82 -10.48
CA ASN A 50 10.38 -5.13 -10.05
C ASN A 50 10.74 -5.28 -8.58
N ASP A 51 9.74 -5.45 -7.73
CA ASP A 51 9.87 -5.51 -6.28
C ASP A 51 8.96 -6.59 -5.72
N LYS A 52 9.47 -7.36 -4.74
CA LYS A 52 8.68 -8.33 -3.99
C LYS A 52 9.02 -8.22 -2.52
N GLY A 53 8.02 -7.90 -1.70
CA GLY A 53 8.24 -7.60 -0.29
C GLY A 53 6.99 -7.75 0.55
N LYS A 54 7.19 -7.83 1.87
CA LYS A 54 6.10 -7.84 2.85
C LYS A 54 5.61 -6.41 3.04
N LYS A 55 4.32 -6.19 2.90
CA LYS A 55 3.69 -4.89 3.07
C LYS A 55 2.70 -4.93 4.22
N THR A 56 2.69 -3.88 5.01
CA THR A 56 1.74 -3.68 6.11
C THR A 56 1.01 -2.37 5.93
N LEU A 57 -0.31 -2.41 5.89
CA LEU A 57 -1.18 -1.24 5.90
C LEU A 57 -1.87 -1.15 7.25
N LYS A 58 -1.74 -0.01 7.91
CA LYS A 58 -2.54 0.32 9.09
C LYS A 58 -3.71 1.20 8.68
N LEU A 59 -4.90 0.74 9.02
CA LEU A 59 -6.17 1.37 8.70
C LEU A 59 -6.84 1.85 9.97
N LYS A 60 -7.56 2.97 9.85
CA LYS A 60 -8.45 3.46 10.88
C LYS A 60 -9.82 3.74 10.27
N LYS A 61 -10.87 3.47 11.03
CA LYS A 61 -12.25 3.79 10.65
C LYS A 61 -12.50 5.27 10.90
N VAL A 62 -12.99 5.98 9.89
CA VAL A 62 -13.36 7.40 9.97
C VAL A 62 -14.78 7.51 9.43
N GLY A 63 -15.75 7.68 10.34
CA GLY A 63 -17.16 7.56 9.99
C GLY A 63 -17.49 6.12 9.55
N ASN A 64 -17.93 5.94 8.31
CA ASN A 64 -18.26 4.63 7.77
C ASN A 64 -17.21 4.08 6.77
N GLU A 65 -16.02 4.69 6.73
CA GLU A 65 -14.96 4.34 5.77
C GLU A 65 -13.67 3.92 6.49
N TRP A 66 -12.98 2.93 5.94
CA TRP A 66 -11.62 2.60 6.34
C TRP A 66 -10.61 3.44 5.56
N LYS A 67 -9.73 4.14 6.27
CA LYS A 67 -8.68 4.97 5.67
C LYS A 67 -7.31 4.44 6.07
N ILE A 68 -6.41 4.37 5.10
CA ILE A 68 -5.00 4.05 5.36
C ILE A 68 -4.36 5.28 6.01
N TYR A 69 -3.84 5.11 7.22
CA TYR A 69 -3.08 6.18 7.88
C TYR A 69 -1.58 5.87 7.95
N GLN A 70 -1.18 4.62 7.67
CA GLN A 70 0.23 4.23 7.59
C GLN A 70 0.46 3.09 6.60
N GLU A 71 1.52 3.20 5.80
CA GLU A 71 2.05 2.16 4.91
C GLU A 71 3.48 1.84 5.35
N ILE A 72 3.80 0.56 5.54
CA ILE A 72 5.12 0.05 5.94
C ILE A 72 5.51 -1.05 4.94
N MET A 73 6.76 -0.97 4.44
CA MET A 73 7.38 -1.91 3.51
C MET A 73 8.44 -2.74 4.21
#